data_AF-A0AAI8XRH7-F1
#
_entry.id   AF-A0AAI8XRH7-F1
#
_cell.length_a   1.000
_cell.length_b   1.000
_cell.length_c   1.000
_cell.angle_alpha   90.00
_cell.angle_beta   90.00
_cell.angle_gamma   90.00
#
_symmetry.space_group_name_H-M   'P 1'
#
loop_
_entity.id
_entity.type
_entity.pdbx_description
1 polymer ?
#
loop_
_entity_poly.entity_id
_entity_poly.type
_entity_poly.pdbx_seq_one_letter_code
_entity_poly.pdbx_strand_id
1 'polypeptide(L)'
;MAARGLKALKKIMQTTFDPKLVIPDEVKVTELTGDDSLARKDLCQHPIPPGSLIWKYWGRLDVAFFGSPVMGPIAGAWPQMGQATSGSVLFTGDSSFGARAKIYKERTRRSREYIYGAVYDAPEEAKKYGLKIRNMHKPVKGALHDGTYNALNAETFYFAHVTFFHYLLIVIIEQLYFEGSMPRAVKQQIFEESKEWYSLLGVDDRSQPDTYEDFERYLDNIERNRLVKSQVTQVMLEQFMEPRLAPRWWPTVMKKLVWPWWAARRQVVVNSYPPHVQELFGLEWTPEDEEISRRFMHMYRRFYAIVERLLPLRFLYLPIAVSGFEREGVDPRKITLESAQQALRESRARRAARESAPTDEANEVPASG
;
A
#
# COMPACT_ATOMS: atom_id res chain seq x y z
N MET A 1 21.04 3.25 -20.28
CA MET A 1 20.64 3.40 -18.85
C MET A 1 19.17 3.06 -18.57
N ALA A 2 18.29 3.02 -19.57
CA ALA A 2 17.19 2.04 -19.55
C ALA A 2 17.75 0.67 -19.13
N ALA A 3 18.92 0.29 -19.69
CA ALA A 3 19.76 -0.84 -19.28
C ALA A 3 20.20 -0.93 -17.81
N ARG A 4 20.21 0.14 -16.99
CA ARG A 4 20.64 0.06 -15.56
C ARG A 4 19.45 -0.04 -14.60
N GLY A 5 18.32 0.61 -14.90
CA GLY A 5 17.04 0.31 -14.27
C GLY A 5 16.54 -1.10 -14.66
N LEU A 6 16.73 -1.50 -15.92
CA LEU A 6 16.56 -2.88 -16.36
C LEU A 6 17.53 -3.81 -15.66
N LYS A 7 18.80 -3.42 -15.42
CA LYS A 7 19.76 -4.23 -14.64
C LYS A 7 19.37 -4.35 -13.17
N ALA A 8 18.83 -3.31 -12.53
CA ALA A 8 18.36 -3.39 -11.15
C ALA A 8 17.12 -4.29 -11.05
N LEU A 9 16.14 -4.11 -11.93
CA LEU A 9 14.99 -5.00 -12.02
C LEU A 9 15.41 -6.43 -12.39
N LYS A 10 16.35 -6.58 -13.33
CA LYS A 10 16.93 -7.88 -13.72
C LYS A 10 17.72 -8.50 -12.57
N LYS A 11 18.46 -7.73 -11.78
CA LYS A 11 19.17 -8.19 -10.58
C LYS A 11 18.16 -8.67 -9.55
N ILE A 12 17.17 -7.86 -9.18
CA ILE A 12 16.06 -8.24 -8.28
C ILE A 12 15.41 -9.55 -8.77
N MET A 13 15.10 -9.63 -10.07
CA MET A 13 14.49 -10.81 -10.68
C MET A 13 15.42 -12.01 -10.86
N GLN A 14 16.73 -11.83 -10.70
CA GLN A 14 17.76 -12.87 -10.78
C GLN A 14 18.31 -13.26 -9.41
N THR A 15 18.10 -12.43 -8.39
CA THR A 15 18.48 -12.72 -7.01
C THR A 15 17.66 -13.90 -6.54
N THR A 16 18.36 -14.98 -6.18
CA THR A 16 17.78 -16.09 -5.44
C THR A 16 18.33 -16.00 -4.02
N PHE A 17 17.42 -15.89 -3.07
CA PHE A 17 17.77 -15.83 -1.66
C PHE A 17 18.00 -17.24 -1.13
N ASP A 18 18.98 -17.40 -0.24
CA ASP A 18 19.02 -18.55 0.65
C ASP A 18 17.95 -18.32 1.73
N PRO A 19 16.87 -19.13 1.80
CA PRO A 19 15.80 -18.95 2.77
C PRO A 19 16.28 -18.92 4.22
N LYS A 20 17.44 -19.49 4.53
CA LYS A 20 18.03 -19.46 5.87
C LYS A 20 18.64 -18.11 6.24
N LEU A 21 19.06 -17.33 5.24
CA LEU A 21 19.80 -16.08 5.43
C LEU A 21 18.93 -14.82 5.24
N VAL A 22 17.66 -14.99 4.84
CA VAL A 22 16.74 -13.87 4.56
C VAL A 22 16.52 -13.01 5.80
N ILE A 23 16.37 -13.66 6.95
CA ILE A 23 16.27 -13.02 8.26
C ILE A 23 17.61 -13.21 8.97
N PRO A 24 18.20 -12.17 9.57
CA PRO A 24 19.45 -12.31 10.32
C PRO A 24 19.29 -13.31 11.49
N ASP A 25 20.21 -14.25 11.63
CA ASP A 25 20.17 -15.33 12.63
C ASP A 25 20.17 -14.81 14.09
N GLU A 26 20.71 -13.61 14.32
CA GLU A 26 20.82 -13.01 15.65
C GLU A 26 19.48 -12.43 16.16
N VAL A 27 18.44 -12.39 15.33
CA VAL A 27 17.16 -11.78 15.68
C VAL A 27 16.13 -12.83 16.06
N LYS A 28 15.68 -12.79 17.32
CA LYS A 28 14.54 -13.59 17.77
C LYS A 28 13.25 -13.06 17.16
N VAL A 29 12.60 -13.87 16.32
CA VAL A 29 11.34 -13.52 15.67
C VAL A 29 10.16 -14.18 16.39
N THR A 30 9.12 -13.40 16.69
CA THR A 30 7.86 -13.93 17.22
C THR A 30 7.18 -14.85 16.20
N GLU A 31 6.80 -16.06 16.61
CA GLU A 31 5.98 -16.94 15.78
C GLU A 31 4.57 -16.39 15.58
N LEU A 32 4.11 -16.37 14.33
CA LEU A 32 2.79 -15.87 13.93
C LEU A 32 2.15 -16.85 12.95
N THR A 33 1.47 -17.86 13.48
CA THR A 33 1.15 -19.11 12.75
C THR A 33 -0.34 -19.31 12.43
N GLY A 34 -1.23 -18.55 13.06
CA GLY A 34 -2.68 -18.66 12.86
C GLY A 34 -3.12 -18.36 11.42
N ASP A 35 -4.09 -19.12 10.89
CA ASP A 35 -4.91 -18.69 9.76
C ASP A 35 -6.15 -18.01 10.34
N ASP A 36 -6.13 -16.68 10.43
CA ASP A 36 -7.19 -15.89 11.03
C ASP A 36 -8.22 -15.43 9.99
N SER A 37 -8.42 -16.23 8.93
CA SER A 37 -9.49 -16.03 7.95
C SER A 37 -10.86 -16.16 8.61
N LEU A 38 -11.71 -15.15 8.42
CA LEU A 38 -13.11 -15.21 8.86
C LEU A 38 -13.92 -16.19 8.02
N ALA A 39 -14.77 -16.98 8.68
CA ALA A 39 -15.76 -17.82 8.02
C ALA A 39 -16.86 -16.95 7.40
N ARG A 40 -17.60 -17.48 6.42
CA ARG A 40 -18.59 -16.70 5.66
C ARG A 40 -19.66 -16.03 6.54
N LYS A 41 -20.06 -16.67 7.64
CA LYS A 41 -21.05 -16.16 8.59
C LYS A 41 -20.52 -15.01 9.46
N ASP A 42 -19.20 -14.91 9.62
CA ASP A 42 -18.52 -13.92 10.45
C ASP A 42 -17.99 -12.74 9.61
N LEU A 43 -18.19 -12.76 8.29
CA LEU A 43 -17.78 -11.69 7.39
C LEU A 43 -18.68 -10.46 7.57
N CYS A 44 -18.07 -9.36 8.00
CA CYS A 44 -18.70 -8.04 8.07
C CYS A 44 -17.99 -7.09 7.09
N GLN A 45 -18.31 -7.18 5.79
CA GLN A 45 -17.60 -6.44 4.74
C GLN A 45 -18.27 -5.09 4.44
N HIS A 46 -17.49 -4.02 4.52
CA HIS A 46 -17.93 -2.65 4.37
C HIS A 46 -17.16 -1.90 3.28
N PRO A 47 -17.73 -1.75 2.07
CA PRO A 47 -17.09 -0.97 1.03
C PRO A 47 -16.88 0.48 1.44
N ILE A 48 -15.72 1.04 1.08
CA ILE A 48 -15.37 2.43 1.36
C ILE A 48 -16.34 3.35 0.62
N PRO A 49 -16.92 4.38 1.27
CA PRO A 49 -17.79 5.32 0.58
C PRO A 49 -17.03 6.09 -0.53
N PRO A 50 -17.64 6.32 -1.70
CA PRO A 50 -16.99 7.01 -2.82
C PRO A 50 -16.50 8.44 -2.54
N GLY A 51 -17.10 9.12 -1.56
CA GLY A 51 -16.71 10.46 -1.10
C GLY A 51 -15.54 10.50 -0.11
N SER A 52 -14.82 9.39 0.07
CA SER A 52 -13.72 9.23 1.03
C SER A 52 -12.40 9.88 0.61
N LEU A 53 -11.53 10.17 1.57
CA LEU A 53 -10.17 10.63 1.30
C LEU A 53 -9.31 9.53 0.65
N ILE A 54 -9.54 8.26 0.99
CA ILE A 54 -8.90 7.14 0.30
C ILE A 54 -9.25 7.15 -1.19
N TRP A 55 -10.52 7.34 -1.56
CA TRP A 55 -10.93 7.48 -2.96
C TRP A 55 -10.25 8.68 -3.63
N LYS A 56 -10.18 9.81 -2.94
CA LYS A 56 -9.52 11.04 -3.43
C LYS A 56 -8.05 10.85 -3.76
N TYR A 57 -7.29 10.18 -2.90
CA TYR A 57 -5.83 10.21 -2.99
C TYR A 57 -5.19 8.96 -3.58
N TRP A 58 -5.70 7.76 -3.28
CA TRP A 58 -4.95 6.53 -3.58
C TRP A 58 -4.84 6.27 -5.09
N GLY A 59 -5.91 6.53 -5.83
CA GLY A 59 -5.96 6.32 -7.28
C GLY A 59 -5.06 7.25 -8.08
N ARG A 60 -4.39 8.23 -7.46
CA ARG A 60 -3.57 9.20 -8.18
C ARG A 60 -2.25 8.60 -8.68
N LEU A 61 -1.85 8.98 -9.89
CA LEU A 61 -0.66 8.44 -10.57
C LEU A 61 0.64 8.86 -9.88
N ASP A 62 0.69 10.06 -9.29
CA ASP A 62 1.82 10.55 -8.49
C ASP A 62 1.97 9.77 -7.18
N VAL A 63 0.88 9.55 -6.44
CA VAL A 63 0.87 8.72 -5.23
C VAL A 63 1.34 7.30 -5.57
N ALA A 64 0.84 6.71 -6.66
CA ALA A 64 1.31 5.40 -7.11
C ALA A 64 2.81 5.41 -7.50
N PHE A 65 3.29 6.46 -8.18
CA PHE A 65 4.68 6.57 -8.64
C PHE A 65 5.69 6.70 -7.49
N PHE A 66 5.37 7.54 -6.51
CA PHE A 66 6.22 7.84 -5.35
C PHE A 66 6.04 6.85 -4.20
N GLY A 67 4.82 6.36 -3.96
CA GLY A 67 4.51 5.47 -2.84
C GLY A 67 4.79 3.99 -3.09
N SER A 68 4.62 3.49 -4.32
CA SER A 68 4.86 2.06 -4.60
C SER A 68 6.24 1.55 -4.18
N PRO A 69 7.35 2.31 -4.34
CA PRO A 69 8.67 1.85 -3.91
C PRO A 69 8.91 1.90 -2.41
N VAL A 70 8.05 2.57 -1.63
CA VAL A 70 8.13 2.59 -0.16
C VAL A 70 7.63 1.27 0.42
N MET A 71 6.59 0.68 -0.18
CA MET A 71 5.98 -0.54 0.36
C MET A 71 6.95 -1.73 0.39
N GLY A 72 7.78 -1.90 -0.64
CA GLY A 72 8.65 -3.08 -0.77
C GLY A 72 9.64 -3.24 0.40
N PRO A 73 10.47 -2.23 0.69
CA PRO A 73 11.40 -2.27 1.82
C PRO A 73 10.74 -2.48 3.18
N ILE A 74 9.66 -1.73 3.48
CA ILE A 74 8.99 -1.80 4.79
C ILE A 74 8.22 -3.11 4.99
N ALA A 75 7.56 -3.62 3.94
CA ALA A 75 6.95 -4.93 3.95
C ALA A 75 8.01 -6.03 4.15
N GLY A 76 9.15 -5.92 3.48
CA GLY A 76 10.27 -6.85 3.66
C GLY A 76 10.87 -6.79 5.05
N ALA A 77 10.71 -5.68 5.77
CA ALA A 77 11.27 -5.50 7.09
C ALA A 77 10.46 -6.22 8.17
N TRP A 78 9.21 -6.57 7.88
CA TRP A 78 8.45 -7.51 8.71
C TRP A 78 8.95 -8.94 8.46
N PRO A 79 9.49 -9.66 9.47
CA PRO A 79 10.22 -10.90 9.25
C PRO A 79 9.47 -11.96 8.42
N GLN A 80 8.21 -12.22 8.76
CA GLN A 80 7.35 -13.20 8.10
C GLN A 80 7.06 -12.82 6.65
N MET A 81 6.92 -11.53 6.36
CA MET A 81 6.68 -11.01 5.01
C MET A 81 7.96 -11.01 4.19
N GLY A 82 9.10 -10.68 4.79
CA GLY A 82 10.43 -10.83 4.19
C GLY A 82 10.67 -12.28 3.76
N GLN A 83 10.41 -13.22 4.67
CA GLN A 83 10.53 -14.66 4.39
C GLN A 83 9.53 -15.13 3.32
N ALA A 84 8.27 -14.73 3.40
CA ALA A 84 7.27 -15.08 2.39
C ALA A 84 7.62 -14.52 1.00
N THR A 85 8.17 -13.30 0.97
CA THR A 85 8.50 -12.61 -0.27
C THR A 85 9.74 -13.21 -0.92
N SER A 86 10.74 -13.62 -0.14
CA SER A 86 11.96 -14.26 -0.66
C SER A 86 11.68 -15.55 -1.42
N GLY A 87 10.62 -16.28 -1.03
CA GLY A 87 10.14 -17.48 -1.72
C GLY A 87 9.29 -17.22 -2.97
N SER A 88 8.92 -15.97 -3.24
CA SER A 88 8.02 -15.66 -4.37
C SER A 88 8.72 -15.75 -5.72
N VAL A 89 7.95 -15.91 -6.82
CA VAL A 89 8.46 -15.98 -8.21
C VAL A 89 9.31 -14.77 -8.64
N LEU A 90 9.26 -13.67 -7.86
CA LEU A 90 10.21 -12.56 -8.02
C LEU A 90 11.66 -12.98 -7.78
N PHE A 91 11.88 -13.97 -6.92
CA PHE A 91 13.18 -14.36 -6.37
C PHE A 91 13.48 -15.87 -6.49
N THR A 92 12.48 -16.71 -6.78
CA THR A 92 12.65 -18.17 -6.90
C THR A 92 12.49 -18.71 -8.33
N GLY A 93 13.29 -19.73 -8.66
CA GLY A 93 13.01 -20.75 -9.69
C GLY A 93 13.96 -20.79 -10.90
N ASP A 94 14.29 -21.98 -11.42
CA ASP A 94 15.23 -22.22 -12.54
C ASP A 94 14.76 -21.76 -13.94
N SER A 95 13.75 -20.88 -14.00
CA SER A 95 13.15 -20.39 -15.24
C SER A 95 13.90 -19.20 -15.82
N SER A 96 13.91 -19.10 -17.16
CA SER A 96 14.57 -18.00 -17.88
C SER A 96 13.99 -16.62 -17.50
N PHE A 97 14.80 -15.57 -17.62
CA PHE A 97 14.38 -14.19 -17.32
C PHE A 97 13.06 -13.78 -18.01
N GLY A 98 12.87 -14.19 -19.28
CA GLY A 98 11.65 -13.90 -20.03
C GLY A 98 10.41 -14.57 -19.46
N ALA A 99 10.54 -15.83 -19.00
CA ALA A 99 9.46 -16.55 -18.34
C ALA A 99 9.08 -15.89 -17.00
N ARG A 100 10.08 -15.55 -16.16
CA ARG A 100 9.85 -14.81 -14.91
C ARG A 100 9.17 -13.47 -15.15
N ALA A 101 9.60 -12.72 -16.17
CA ALA A 101 9.01 -11.43 -16.52
C ALA A 101 7.53 -11.54 -16.91
N LYS A 102 7.16 -12.59 -17.66
CA LYS A 102 5.77 -12.84 -18.06
C LYS A 102 4.89 -13.20 -16.85
N ILE A 103 5.34 -14.12 -15.99
CA ILE A 103 4.62 -14.50 -14.78
C ILE A 103 4.45 -13.30 -13.84
N TYR A 104 5.53 -12.53 -13.64
CA TYR A 104 5.50 -11.33 -12.82
C TYR A 104 4.52 -10.29 -13.36
N LYS A 105 4.51 -10.02 -14.67
CA LYS A 105 3.58 -9.07 -15.30
C LYS A 105 2.13 -9.49 -15.07
N GLU A 106 1.82 -10.77 -15.26
CA GLU A 106 0.47 -11.30 -15.08
C GLU A 106 0.02 -11.24 -13.61
N ARG A 107 0.86 -11.69 -12.68
CA ARG A 107 0.60 -11.59 -11.24
C ARG A 107 0.38 -10.14 -10.82
N THR A 108 1.27 -9.23 -11.24
CA THR A 108 1.19 -7.80 -10.90
C THR A 108 -0.11 -7.19 -11.43
N ARG A 109 -0.52 -7.55 -12.65
CA ARG A 109 -1.80 -7.11 -13.22
C ARG A 109 -2.99 -7.55 -12.35
N ARG A 110 -3.06 -8.85 -12.02
CA ARG A 110 -4.14 -9.40 -11.16
C ARG A 110 -4.15 -8.79 -9.76
N SER A 111 -2.97 -8.66 -9.14
CA SER A 111 -2.86 -8.03 -7.82
C SER A 111 -3.36 -6.59 -7.85
N ARG A 112 -3.00 -5.80 -8.87
CA ARG A 112 -3.51 -4.43 -9.01
C ARG A 112 -5.01 -4.40 -9.23
N GLU A 113 -5.53 -5.26 -10.09
CA GLU A 113 -6.97 -5.38 -10.31
C GLU A 113 -7.71 -5.62 -8.99
N TYR A 114 -7.26 -6.56 -8.17
CA TYR A 114 -7.96 -6.88 -6.92
C TYR A 114 -7.79 -5.79 -5.87
N ILE A 115 -6.57 -5.25 -5.70
CA ILE A 115 -6.27 -4.23 -4.69
C ILE A 115 -7.04 -2.94 -4.96
N TYR A 116 -6.98 -2.43 -6.19
CA TYR A 116 -7.71 -1.20 -6.54
C TYR A 116 -9.21 -1.47 -6.72
N GLY A 117 -9.62 -2.66 -7.18
CA GLY A 117 -11.02 -3.04 -7.30
C GLY A 117 -11.73 -3.15 -5.95
N ALA A 118 -11.03 -3.59 -4.90
CA ALA A 118 -11.55 -3.57 -3.53
C ALA A 118 -11.89 -2.15 -3.04
N VAL A 119 -11.36 -1.10 -3.67
CA VAL A 119 -11.67 0.30 -3.33
C VAL A 119 -12.64 0.93 -4.30
N TYR A 120 -12.37 0.82 -5.60
CA TYR A 120 -12.99 1.65 -6.63
C TYR A 120 -14.12 0.95 -7.41
N ASP A 121 -14.24 -0.39 -7.35
CA ASP A 121 -15.34 -1.08 -8.02
C ASP A 121 -16.64 -0.99 -7.24
N ALA A 122 -17.73 -1.43 -7.88
CA ALA A 122 -19.05 -1.47 -7.26
C ALA A 122 -19.02 -2.30 -5.96
N PRO A 123 -19.83 -1.95 -4.93
CA PRO A 123 -19.80 -2.58 -3.61
C PRO A 123 -19.72 -4.12 -3.60
N GLU A 124 -20.49 -4.81 -4.44
CA GLU A 124 -20.49 -6.27 -4.49
C GLU A 124 -19.23 -6.87 -5.15
N GLU A 125 -18.64 -6.19 -6.13
CA GLU A 125 -17.38 -6.61 -6.74
C GLU A 125 -16.20 -6.31 -5.80
N ALA A 126 -16.21 -5.17 -5.11
CA ALA A 126 -15.21 -4.82 -4.12
C ALA A 126 -15.09 -5.88 -3.01
N LYS A 127 -16.23 -6.37 -2.50
CA LYS A 127 -16.28 -7.49 -1.54
C LYS A 127 -15.64 -8.76 -2.09
N LYS A 128 -15.95 -9.13 -3.34
CA LYS A 128 -15.36 -10.30 -4.00
C LYS A 128 -13.85 -10.15 -4.17
N TYR A 129 -13.38 -8.96 -4.54
CA TYR A 129 -11.95 -8.69 -4.70
C TYR A 129 -11.20 -8.78 -3.38
N GLY A 130 -11.75 -8.25 -2.28
CA GLY A 130 -11.17 -8.43 -0.94
C GLY A 130 -10.97 -9.91 -0.57
N LEU A 131 -11.99 -10.75 -0.80
CA LEU A 131 -11.87 -12.19 -0.56
C LEU A 131 -10.89 -12.89 -1.51
N LYS A 132 -10.76 -12.43 -2.76
CA LYS A 132 -9.72 -12.93 -3.70
C LYS A 132 -8.32 -12.61 -3.18
N ILE A 133 -8.09 -11.41 -2.64
CA ILE A 133 -6.80 -11.04 -2.01
C ILE A 133 -6.47 -12.00 -0.88
N ARG A 134 -7.40 -12.21 0.07
CA ARG A 134 -7.21 -13.19 1.15
C ARG A 134 -6.91 -14.59 0.64
N ASN A 135 -7.71 -15.07 -0.31
CA ASN A 135 -7.53 -16.43 -0.85
C ASN A 135 -6.17 -16.61 -1.57
N MET A 136 -5.60 -15.55 -2.14
CA MET A 136 -4.24 -15.59 -2.69
C MET A 136 -3.16 -15.76 -1.60
N HIS A 137 -3.44 -15.40 -0.35
CA HIS A 137 -2.51 -15.51 0.77
C HIS A 137 -2.65 -16.81 1.57
N LYS A 138 -3.73 -17.58 1.40
CA LYS A 138 -3.91 -18.92 2.02
C LYS A 138 -2.73 -19.89 1.85
N PRO A 139 -2.11 -20.02 0.66
CA PRO A 139 -0.97 -20.93 0.52
C PRO A 139 0.35 -20.34 1.04
N VAL A 140 0.37 -19.06 1.46
CA VAL A 140 1.60 -18.36 1.83
C VAL A 140 1.91 -18.59 3.31
N LYS A 141 2.66 -19.64 3.57
CA LYS A 141 3.12 -20.05 4.91
C LYS A 141 4.44 -20.78 4.79
N GLY A 142 5.21 -20.85 5.86
CA GLY A 142 6.53 -21.47 5.81
C GLY A 142 7.26 -21.47 7.15
N ALA A 143 8.56 -21.76 7.10
CA ALA A 143 9.45 -21.78 8.25
C ALA A 143 10.25 -20.48 8.37
N LEU A 144 10.53 -20.11 9.62
CA LEU A 144 11.53 -19.14 10.09
C LEU A 144 12.68 -19.92 10.75
N HIS A 145 13.74 -19.23 11.20
CA HIS A 145 14.87 -19.87 11.89
C HIS A 145 14.41 -20.64 13.14
N ASP A 146 13.63 -19.97 14.01
CA ASP A 146 13.13 -20.52 15.28
C ASP A 146 11.62 -20.80 15.28
N GLY A 147 11.01 -21.06 14.13
CA GLY A 147 9.58 -21.32 14.08
C GLY A 147 8.95 -21.31 12.70
N THR A 148 7.68 -20.94 12.64
CA THR A 148 6.85 -20.93 11.43
C THR A 148 6.02 -19.66 11.31
N TYR A 149 5.51 -19.41 10.11
CA TYR A 149 4.63 -18.28 9.84
C TYR A 149 3.46 -18.66 8.94
N ASN A 150 2.38 -17.89 9.06
CA ASN A 150 1.26 -17.88 8.13
C ASN A 150 0.93 -16.44 7.73
N ALA A 151 0.84 -16.18 6.42
CA ALA A 151 0.53 -14.83 5.93
C ALA A 151 -0.85 -14.33 6.35
N LEU A 152 -1.78 -15.24 6.68
CA LEU A 152 -3.13 -14.92 7.15
C LEU A 152 -3.23 -14.78 8.66
N ASN A 153 -2.10 -14.77 9.38
CA ASN A 153 -2.12 -14.35 10.77
C ASN A 153 -2.56 -12.89 10.87
N ALA A 154 -3.48 -12.58 11.79
CA ALA A 154 -4.12 -11.27 11.93
C ALA A 154 -3.10 -10.11 12.01
N GLU A 155 -2.04 -10.26 12.80
CA GLU A 155 -1.01 -9.24 12.98
C GLU A 155 -0.20 -9.01 11.70
N THR A 156 0.28 -10.09 11.08
CA THR A 156 1.06 -10.02 9.83
C THR A 156 0.21 -9.42 8.70
N PHE A 157 -1.05 -9.84 8.60
CA PHE A 157 -1.95 -9.38 7.55
C PHE A 157 -2.38 -7.93 7.77
N TYR A 158 -2.60 -7.51 9.03
CA TYR A 158 -2.84 -6.11 9.36
C TYR A 158 -1.62 -5.23 9.07
N PHE A 159 -0.40 -5.65 9.42
CA PHE A 159 0.79 -4.87 9.06
C PHE A 159 0.96 -4.74 7.53
N ALA A 160 0.62 -5.77 6.75
CA ALA A 160 0.57 -5.64 5.30
C ALA A 160 -0.39 -4.51 4.85
N HIS A 161 -1.56 -4.38 5.48
CA HIS A 161 -2.50 -3.27 5.25
C HIS A 161 -1.90 -1.90 5.64
N VAL A 162 -1.17 -1.83 6.76
CA VAL A 162 -0.44 -0.62 7.20
C VAL A 162 0.54 -0.15 6.14
N THR A 163 1.23 -1.05 5.43
CA THR A 163 2.13 -0.66 4.32
C THR A 163 1.42 0.11 3.21
N PHE A 164 0.11 -0.12 3.01
CA PHE A 164 -0.68 0.62 2.04
C PHE A 164 -1.23 1.94 2.60
N PHE A 165 -2.07 1.88 3.64
CA PHE A 165 -2.78 3.10 4.05
C PHE A 165 -1.86 4.10 4.78
N HIS A 166 -0.84 3.62 5.48
CA HIS A 166 0.10 4.50 6.17
C HIS A 166 1.27 4.90 5.26
N TYR A 167 2.12 3.95 4.88
CA TYR A 167 3.38 4.26 4.18
C TYR A 167 3.18 4.67 2.71
N LEU A 168 2.32 3.98 1.95
CA LEU A 168 2.03 4.38 0.57
C LEU A 168 1.13 5.60 0.50
N LEU A 169 0.10 5.68 1.35
CA LEU A 169 -0.90 6.74 1.27
C LEU A 169 -0.58 7.91 2.19
N ILE A 170 -0.83 7.81 3.51
CA ILE A 170 -0.66 8.93 4.47
C ILE A 170 0.69 9.64 4.34
N VAL A 171 1.79 8.90 4.36
CA VAL A 171 3.15 9.47 4.32
C VAL A 171 3.41 10.19 3.00
N ILE A 172 2.98 9.62 1.88
CA ILE A 172 3.22 10.21 0.55
C ILE A 172 2.35 11.44 0.34
N ILE A 173 1.07 11.39 0.71
CA ILE A 173 0.19 12.55 0.56
C ILE A 173 0.65 13.71 1.45
N GLU A 174 1.16 13.41 2.65
CA GLU A 174 1.70 14.41 3.57
C GLU A 174 2.90 15.13 2.95
N GLN A 175 3.84 14.38 2.37
CA GLN A 175 5.00 14.95 1.67
C GLN A 175 4.59 15.76 0.43
N LEU A 176 3.72 15.21 -0.42
CA LEU A 176 3.38 15.81 -1.71
C LEU A 176 2.45 17.02 -1.59
N TYR A 177 1.47 16.97 -0.69
CA TYR A 177 0.36 17.95 -0.66
C TYR A 177 0.32 18.81 0.61
N PHE A 178 1.00 18.42 1.69
CA PHE A 178 0.93 19.11 2.98
C PHE A 178 2.28 19.60 3.50
N GLU A 179 3.30 19.67 2.64
CA GLU A 179 4.65 20.14 3.01
C GLU A 179 5.27 19.38 4.19
N GLY A 180 4.90 18.12 4.39
CA GLY A 180 5.35 17.31 5.53
C GLY A 180 4.57 17.56 6.83
N SER A 181 3.52 18.38 6.82
CA SER A 181 2.69 18.70 7.99
C SER A 181 1.20 18.56 7.67
N MET A 182 0.74 17.32 7.51
CA MET A 182 -0.67 17.03 7.26
C MET A 182 -1.48 17.10 8.56
N PRO A 183 -2.63 17.80 8.58
CA PRO A 183 -3.45 17.88 9.79
C PRO A 183 -3.81 16.50 10.33
N ARG A 184 -3.71 16.33 11.65
CA ARG A 184 -4.01 15.05 12.34
C ARG A 184 -5.40 14.51 11.99
N ALA A 185 -6.39 15.38 11.85
CA ALA A 185 -7.76 15.00 11.49
C ALA A 185 -7.86 14.34 10.09
N VAL A 186 -6.99 14.74 9.13
CA VAL A 186 -6.92 14.10 7.81
C VAL A 186 -6.33 12.69 7.92
N LYS A 187 -5.26 12.53 8.70
CA LYS A 187 -4.66 11.22 8.98
C LYS A 187 -5.66 10.29 9.67
N GLN A 188 -6.35 10.78 10.69
CA GLN A 188 -7.38 10.06 11.42
C GLN A 188 -8.54 9.65 10.52
N GLN A 189 -9.00 10.53 9.63
CA GLN A 189 -10.07 10.19 8.68
C GLN A 189 -9.64 9.07 7.71
N ILE A 190 -8.42 9.12 7.18
CA ILE A 190 -7.89 8.04 6.31
C ILE A 190 -7.77 6.74 7.09
N PHE A 191 -7.33 6.80 8.36
CA PHE A 191 -7.30 5.63 9.24
C PHE A 191 -8.69 5.02 9.43
N GLU A 192 -9.72 5.83 9.74
CA GLU A 192 -11.10 5.36 9.89
C GLU A 192 -11.66 4.73 8.60
N GLU A 193 -11.39 5.33 7.45
CA GLU A 193 -11.74 4.77 6.14
C GLU A 193 -10.97 3.47 5.85
N SER A 194 -9.73 3.35 6.35
CA SER A 194 -8.94 2.13 6.18
C SER A 194 -9.50 0.93 6.95
N LYS A 195 -10.32 1.16 7.99
CA LYS A 195 -11.03 0.09 8.71
C LYS A 195 -12.09 -0.55 7.83
N GLU A 196 -12.88 0.27 7.13
CA GLU A 196 -13.85 -0.21 6.14
C GLU A 196 -13.13 -0.99 5.03
N TRP A 197 -12.00 -0.48 4.54
CA TRP A 197 -11.20 -1.21 3.57
C TRP A 197 -10.71 -2.57 4.08
N TYR A 198 -10.16 -2.63 5.30
CA TYR A 198 -9.65 -3.86 5.90
C TYR A 198 -10.76 -4.92 6.06
N SER A 199 -11.97 -4.48 6.41
CA SER A 199 -13.14 -5.36 6.57
C SER A 199 -13.44 -6.18 5.30
N LEU A 200 -13.12 -5.64 4.11
CA LEU A 200 -13.32 -6.35 2.85
C LEU A 200 -12.41 -7.58 2.71
N LEU A 201 -11.28 -7.59 3.40
CA LEU A 201 -10.25 -8.62 3.27
C LEU A 201 -10.65 -9.92 3.98
N GLY A 202 -11.60 -9.88 4.93
CA GLY A 202 -12.15 -11.08 5.57
C GLY A 202 -11.13 -11.85 6.42
N VAL A 203 -10.25 -11.12 7.09
CA VAL A 203 -9.30 -11.58 8.11
C VAL A 203 -9.68 -10.88 9.42
N ASP A 204 -9.56 -11.58 10.55
CA ASP A 204 -9.81 -11.06 11.90
C ASP A 204 -9.08 -9.72 12.11
N ASP A 205 -9.80 -8.71 12.58
CA ASP A 205 -9.32 -7.35 12.78
C ASP A 205 -8.84 -7.09 14.21
N ARG A 206 -8.66 -8.10 15.07
CA ARG A 206 -8.13 -7.94 16.44
C ARG A 206 -6.77 -7.23 16.54
N SER A 207 -5.99 -7.22 15.47
CA SER A 207 -4.71 -6.50 15.39
C SER A 207 -4.86 -5.04 14.95
N GLN A 208 -6.04 -4.65 14.46
CA GLN A 208 -6.36 -3.28 14.08
C GLN A 208 -6.64 -2.44 15.34
N PRO A 209 -5.90 -1.33 15.55
CA PRO A 209 -6.16 -0.42 16.66
C PRO A 209 -7.55 0.24 16.57
N ASP A 210 -8.11 0.60 17.72
CA ASP A 210 -9.44 1.23 17.77
C ASP A 210 -9.40 2.68 17.32
N THR A 211 -8.39 3.44 17.78
CA THR A 211 -8.22 4.86 17.49
C THR A 211 -6.93 5.14 16.73
N TYR A 212 -6.83 6.32 16.11
CA TYR A 212 -5.61 6.74 15.42
C TYR A 212 -4.43 6.92 16.39
N GLU A 213 -4.69 7.30 17.64
CA GLU A 213 -3.65 7.41 18.66
C GLU A 213 -3.10 6.04 19.07
N ASP A 214 -3.98 5.03 19.21
CA ASP A 214 -3.56 3.65 19.41
C ASP A 214 -2.76 3.14 18.22
N PHE A 215 -3.13 3.54 17.00
CA PHE A 215 -2.37 3.22 15.81
C PHE A 215 -0.96 3.82 15.80
N GLU A 216 -0.79 5.06 16.23
CA GLU A 216 0.55 5.67 16.36
C GLU A 216 1.41 4.90 17.38
N ARG A 217 0.85 4.50 18.52
CA ARG A 217 1.56 3.66 19.51
C ARG A 217 1.90 2.28 18.96
N TYR A 218 0.95 1.65 18.28
CA TYR A 218 1.13 0.36 17.62
C TYR A 218 2.28 0.42 16.61
N LEU A 219 2.29 1.46 15.78
CA LEU A 219 3.31 1.63 14.74
C LEU A 219 4.69 1.90 15.33
N ASP A 220 4.82 2.82 16.29
CA ASP A 220 6.10 3.13 16.94
C ASP A 220 6.71 1.88 17.60
N ASN A 221 5.88 1.05 18.25
CA ASN A 221 6.34 -0.22 18.80
C ASN A 221 6.83 -1.20 17.71
N ILE A 222 6.12 -1.32 16.58
CA ILE A 222 6.55 -2.21 15.50
C ILE A 222 7.86 -1.73 14.90
N GLU A 223 7.94 -0.44 14.58
CA GLU A 223 9.08 0.14 13.91
C GLU A 223 10.36 0.01 14.75
N ARG A 224 10.26 0.16 16.07
CA ARG A 224 11.40 0.05 16.99
C ARG A 224 11.75 -1.37 17.40
N ASN A 225 10.76 -2.24 17.57
CA ASN A 225 10.95 -3.51 18.28
C ASN A 225 10.73 -4.76 17.41
N ARG A 226 10.15 -4.64 16.21
CA ARG A 226 9.78 -5.82 15.40
C ARG A 226 10.33 -5.82 13.97
N LEU A 227 10.62 -4.66 13.41
CA LEU A 227 11.20 -4.59 12.07
C LEU A 227 12.66 -5.07 12.08
N VAL A 228 13.05 -5.77 11.01
CA VAL A 228 14.40 -6.28 10.78
C VAL A 228 14.88 -5.91 9.40
N LYS A 229 16.19 -5.70 9.23
CA LYS A 229 16.77 -5.43 7.90
C LYS A 229 16.97 -6.72 7.10
N SER A 230 15.88 -7.34 6.65
CA SER A 230 15.93 -8.59 5.88
C SER A 230 16.68 -8.42 4.54
N GLN A 231 17.13 -9.52 3.93
CA GLN A 231 17.73 -9.49 2.60
C GLN A 231 16.78 -8.92 1.54
N VAL A 232 15.46 -9.15 1.68
CA VAL A 232 14.45 -8.55 0.79
C VAL A 232 14.46 -7.04 0.92
N THR A 233 14.47 -6.51 2.15
CA THR A 233 14.57 -5.06 2.39
C THR A 233 15.84 -4.49 1.79
N GLN A 234 16.99 -5.13 2.01
CA GLN A 234 18.28 -4.70 1.46
C GLN A 234 18.23 -4.60 -0.07
N VAL A 235 17.80 -5.67 -0.75
CA VAL A 235 17.71 -5.72 -2.22
C VAL A 235 16.75 -4.67 -2.78
N MET A 236 15.61 -4.43 -2.11
CA MET A 236 14.66 -3.40 -2.53
C MET A 236 15.22 -1.97 -2.36
N LEU A 237 16.05 -1.75 -1.35
CA LEU A 237 16.67 -0.45 -1.03
C LEU A 237 17.93 -0.14 -1.84
N GLU A 238 18.64 -1.13 -2.41
CA GLU A 238 19.88 -0.90 -3.19
C GLU A 238 19.74 0.22 -4.24
N GLN A 239 18.56 0.38 -4.83
CA GLN A 239 18.30 1.39 -5.85
C GLN A 239 18.20 2.83 -5.31
N PHE A 240 18.12 2.99 -3.98
CA PHE A 240 17.92 4.23 -3.24
C PHE A 240 19.09 4.59 -2.33
N MET A 241 20.06 3.69 -2.12
CA MET A 241 21.23 3.97 -1.27
C MET A 241 22.02 5.20 -1.79
N GLU A 242 22.26 5.23 -3.10
CA GLU A 242 23.09 6.27 -3.72
C GLU A 242 22.28 7.27 -4.55
N PRO A 243 22.61 8.57 -4.49
CA PRO A 243 22.12 9.55 -5.45
C PRO A 243 22.47 9.11 -6.87
N ARG A 244 21.46 9.02 -7.74
CA ARG A 244 21.71 8.71 -9.15
C ARG A 244 22.15 9.98 -9.88
N LEU A 245 22.91 9.81 -10.96
CA LEU A 245 23.24 10.89 -11.91
C LEU A 245 22.43 10.74 -13.20
N ALA A 246 22.07 11.86 -13.81
CA ALA A 246 21.34 11.86 -15.07
C ALA A 246 22.13 11.11 -16.14
N PRO A 247 21.49 10.21 -16.92
CA PRO A 247 22.19 9.49 -17.98
C PRO A 247 22.89 10.45 -18.95
N ARG A 248 24.20 10.27 -19.17
CA ARG A 248 25.01 11.18 -20.01
C ARG A 248 24.44 11.35 -21.43
N TRP A 249 23.88 10.28 -21.99
CA TRP A 249 23.26 10.23 -23.32
C TRP A 249 21.84 10.82 -23.41
N TRP A 250 21.22 11.25 -22.29
CA TRP A 250 19.92 11.92 -22.36
C TRP A 250 20.06 13.30 -23.02
N PRO A 251 19.14 13.66 -23.94
CA PRO A 251 18.99 15.02 -24.43
C PRO A 251 18.83 16.01 -23.28
N THR A 252 19.34 17.24 -23.45
CA THR A 252 19.29 18.29 -22.42
C THR A 252 17.87 18.56 -21.93
N VAL A 253 16.88 18.51 -22.82
CA VAL A 253 15.46 18.69 -22.46
C VAL A 253 14.99 17.59 -21.49
N MET A 254 15.33 16.33 -21.75
CA MET A 254 14.97 15.23 -20.83
C MET A 254 15.68 15.34 -19.48
N LYS A 255 16.96 15.77 -19.47
CA LYS A 255 17.69 16.05 -18.23
C LYS A 255 17.07 17.19 -17.42
N LYS A 256 16.41 18.15 -18.06
CA LYS A 256 15.73 19.25 -17.36
C LYS A 256 14.33 18.86 -16.90
N LEU A 257 13.57 18.13 -17.71
CA LEU A 257 12.14 17.88 -17.46
C LEU A 257 11.86 16.55 -16.74
N VAL A 258 12.57 15.48 -17.09
CA VAL A 258 12.26 14.12 -16.61
C VAL A 258 13.15 13.74 -15.43
N TRP A 259 14.42 14.13 -15.46
CA TRP A 259 15.39 13.77 -14.45
C TRP A 259 15.03 14.22 -13.02
N PRO A 260 14.53 15.45 -12.78
CA PRO A 260 14.17 15.88 -11.42
C PRO A 260 13.17 14.94 -10.75
N TRP A 261 12.19 14.41 -11.49
CA TRP A 261 11.21 13.44 -10.99
C TRP A 261 11.86 12.11 -10.59
N TRP A 262 12.84 11.64 -11.36
CA TRP A 262 13.56 10.41 -11.05
C TRP A 262 14.54 10.57 -9.88
N ALA A 263 15.21 11.72 -9.78
CA ALA A 263 16.09 12.04 -8.66
C ALA A 263 15.29 12.19 -7.37
N ALA A 264 14.18 12.94 -7.43
CA ALA A 264 13.28 13.13 -6.29
C ALA A 264 12.63 11.83 -5.82
N ARG A 265 12.45 10.83 -6.69
CA ARG A 265 11.90 9.53 -6.29
C ARG A 265 12.74 8.87 -5.20
N ARG A 266 14.07 9.00 -5.22
CA ARG A 266 14.92 8.57 -4.09
C ARG A 266 14.56 9.35 -2.84
N GLN A 267 14.54 10.68 -2.94
CA GLN A 267 14.31 11.55 -1.79
C GLN A 267 12.98 11.28 -1.11
N VAL A 268 11.91 11.13 -1.89
CA VAL A 268 10.59 10.80 -1.34
C VAL A 268 10.62 9.46 -0.63
N VAL A 269 11.23 8.43 -1.21
CA VAL A 269 11.27 7.09 -0.62
C VAL A 269 12.09 7.05 0.67
N VAL A 270 13.26 7.68 0.70
CA VAL A 270 14.12 7.71 1.90
C VAL A 270 13.43 8.50 3.02
N ASN A 271 12.86 9.66 2.69
CA ASN A 271 12.14 10.52 3.63
C ASN A 271 10.76 9.97 4.06
N SER A 272 10.31 8.85 3.49
CA SER A 272 9.06 8.19 3.90
C SER A 272 9.18 7.37 5.18
N TYR A 273 10.40 7.15 5.69
CA TYR A 273 10.61 6.39 6.92
C TYR A 273 11.02 7.32 8.06
N PRO A 274 10.57 7.10 9.31
CA PRO A 274 11.05 7.85 10.45
C PRO A 274 12.54 7.55 10.70
N PRO A 275 13.29 8.44 11.41
CA PRO A 275 14.74 8.34 11.54
C PRO A 275 15.26 6.98 12.04
N HIS A 276 14.57 6.37 13.00
CA HIS A 276 14.97 5.06 13.55
C HIS A 276 14.79 3.91 12.54
N VAL A 277 13.83 4.00 11.62
CA VAL A 277 13.67 3.04 10.52
C VAL A 277 14.70 3.32 9.41
N GLN A 278 15.05 4.58 9.15
CA GLN A 278 16.15 4.93 8.25
C GLN A 278 17.48 4.34 8.74
N GLU A 279 17.76 4.45 10.05
CA GLU A 279 18.92 3.85 10.70
C GLU A 279 18.94 2.32 10.56
N LEU A 280 17.82 1.65 10.88
CA LEU A 280 17.66 0.21 10.65
C LEU A 280 17.95 -0.17 9.19
N PHE A 281 17.50 0.66 8.25
CA PHE A 281 17.71 0.45 6.81
C PHE A 281 19.11 0.86 6.33
N GLY A 282 19.91 1.52 7.15
CA GLY A 282 21.20 2.11 6.77
C GLY A 282 21.05 3.16 5.68
N LEU A 283 19.94 3.90 5.69
CA LEU A 283 19.71 5.00 4.77
C LEU A 283 20.34 6.26 5.34
N GLU A 284 21.18 6.90 4.53
CA GLU A 284 21.76 8.20 4.86
C GLU A 284 20.88 9.33 4.32
N TRP A 285 20.59 10.31 5.17
CA TRP A 285 19.87 11.52 4.83
C TRP A 285 20.74 12.74 5.15
N THR A 286 21.23 13.41 4.10
CA THR A 286 22.13 14.56 4.25
C THR A 286 21.38 15.90 4.16
N PRO A 287 21.96 17.02 4.64
CA PRO A 287 21.38 18.35 4.44
C PRO A 287 21.16 18.71 2.96
N GLU A 288 21.99 18.21 2.05
CA GLU A 288 21.83 18.39 0.61
C GLU A 288 20.60 17.64 0.08
N ASP A 289 20.34 16.43 0.59
CA ASP A 289 19.14 15.65 0.26
C ASP A 289 17.87 16.37 0.70
N GLU A 290 17.88 16.97 1.89
CA GLU A 290 16.79 17.80 2.41
C GLU A 290 16.52 19.01 1.51
N GLU A 291 17.56 19.74 1.11
CA GLU A 291 17.42 20.92 0.24
C GLU A 291 16.91 20.53 -1.16
N ILE A 292 17.39 19.41 -1.73
CA ILE A 292 16.89 18.89 -3.02
C ILE A 292 15.42 18.50 -2.88
N SER A 293 15.05 17.81 -1.81
CA SER A 293 13.67 17.40 -1.54
C SER A 293 12.77 18.62 -1.43
N ARG A 294 13.14 19.61 -0.62
CA ARG A 294 12.39 20.85 -0.42
C ARG A 294 12.16 21.61 -1.73
N ARG A 295 13.21 21.77 -2.55
CA ARG A 295 13.11 22.42 -3.87
C ARG A 295 12.21 21.65 -4.82
N PHE A 296 12.37 20.32 -4.87
CA PHE A 296 11.52 19.48 -5.71
C PHE A 296 10.05 19.60 -5.29
N MET A 297 9.77 19.55 -3.99
CA MET A 297 8.42 19.63 -3.45
C MET A 297 7.76 20.99 -3.74
N HIS A 298 8.49 22.10 -3.62
CA HIS A 298 7.99 23.42 -4.04
C HIS A 298 7.68 23.47 -5.54
N MET A 299 8.56 22.94 -6.39
CA MET A 299 8.33 22.85 -7.84
C MET A 299 7.11 21.96 -8.13
N TYR A 300 7.03 20.80 -7.50
CA TYR A 300 5.97 19.82 -7.66
C TYR A 300 4.60 20.45 -7.33
N ARG A 301 4.46 21.13 -6.19
CA ARG A 301 3.19 21.78 -5.80
C ARG A 301 2.76 22.87 -6.78
N ARG A 302 3.70 23.71 -7.25
CA ARG A 302 3.39 24.73 -8.27
C ARG A 302 2.96 24.11 -9.60
N PHE A 303 3.64 23.05 -10.01
CA PHE A 303 3.30 22.30 -11.21
C PHE A 303 1.92 21.62 -11.08
N TYR A 304 1.66 20.95 -9.96
CA TYR A 304 0.41 20.23 -9.74
C TYR A 304 -0.79 21.14 -9.54
N ALA A 305 -0.63 22.33 -8.93
CA ALA A 305 -1.70 23.32 -8.84
C ALA A 305 -2.23 23.75 -10.23
N ILE A 306 -1.34 23.80 -11.23
CA ILE A 306 -1.70 24.10 -12.63
C ILE A 306 -2.31 22.87 -13.28
N VAL A 307 -1.63 21.73 -13.18
CA VAL A 307 -2.02 20.47 -13.82
C VAL A 307 -3.37 19.97 -13.34
N GLU A 308 -3.66 20.06 -12.04
CA GLU A 308 -4.93 19.62 -11.46
C GLU A 308 -6.11 20.48 -11.93
N ARG A 309 -5.88 21.77 -12.21
CA ARG A 309 -6.91 22.66 -12.73
C ARG A 309 -7.17 22.46 -14.23
N LEU A 310 -6.14 22.13 -15.01
CA LEU A 310 -6.21 22.11 -16.47
C LEU A 310 -6.44 20.73 -17.08
N LEU A 311 -5.87 19.67 -16.49
CA LEU A 311 -5.93 18.34 -17.09
C LEU A 311 -7.19 17.58 -16.66
N PRO A 312 -7.80 16.79 -17.56
CA PRO A 312 -8.83 15.81 -17.19
C PRO A 312 -8.33 14.75 -16.20
N LEU A 313 -9.25 14.18 -15.40
CA LEU A 313 -8.93 13.18 -14.36
C LEU A 313 -8.15 11.96 -14.89
N ARG A 314 -8.40 11.52 -16.14
CA ARG A 314 -7.68 10.40 -16.78
C ARG A 314 -6.17 10.56 -16.90
N PHE A 315 -5.65 11.78 -16.77
CA PHE A 315 -4.20 12.04 -16.77
C PHE A 315 -3.61 12.16 -15.37
N LEU A 316 -4.45 12.18 -14.33
CA LEU A 316 -4.05 12.33 -12.93
C LEU A 316 -4.30 11.06 -12.12
N TYR A 317 -5.26 10.23 -12.55
CA TYR A 317 -5.72 9.05 -11.85
C TYR A 317 -5.55 7.78 -12.68
N LEU A 318 -5.45 6.65 -11.99
CA LEU A 318 -5.54 5.31 -12.56
C LEU A 318 -6.91 5.10 -13.24
N PRO A 319 -6.97 4.35 -14.35
CA PRO A 319 -8.22 4.13 -15.08
C PRO A 319 -9.37 3.60 -14.20
N ILE A 320 -9.08 2.66 -13.29
CA ILE A 320 -10.08 2.09 -12.38
C ILE A 320 -10.67 3.13 -11.41
N ALA A 321 -9.86 4.08 -10.94
CA ALA A 321 -10.34 5.16 -10.10
C ALA A 321 -11.23 6.13 -10.89
N VAL A 322 -10.85 6.47 -12.13
CA VAL A 322 -11.67 7.29 -13.03
C VAL A 322 -13.02 6.64 -13.31
N SER A 323 -13.02 5.34 -13.64
CA SER A 323 -14.28 4.59 -13.84
C SER A 323 -15.12 4.53 -12.56
N GLY A 324 -14.48 4.43 -11.38
CA GLY A 324 -15.17 4.56 -10.09
C GLY A 324 -15.84 5.93 -9.92
N PHE A 325 -15.11 7.01 -10.14
CA PHE A 325 -15.62 8.38 -10.05
C PHE A 325 -16.80 8.62 -11.01
N GLU A 326 -16.67 8.18 -12.26
CA GLU A 326 -17.72 8.30 -13.27
C GLU A 326 -18.98 7.51 -12.90
N ARG A 327 -18.81 6.28 -12.39
CA ARG A 327 -19.93 5.43 -11.95
C ARG A 327 -20.71 6.04 -10.79
N GLU A 328 -20.00 6.60 -9.81
CA GLU A 328 -20.61 7.14 -8.59
C GLU A 328 -20.97 8.63 -8.71
N GLY A 329 -20.65 9.28 -9.84
CA GLY A 329 -20.89 10.71 -10.05
C GLY A 329 -20.07 11.63 -9.13
N VAL A 330 -18.90 11.18 -8.68
CA VAL A 330 -18.06 11.89 -7.70
C VAL A 330 -16.91 12.61 -8.40
N ASP A 331 -16.72 13.90 -8.12
CA ASP A 331 -15.51 14.63 -8.50
C ASP A 331 -14.50 14.62 -7.32
N PRO A 332 -13.37 13.90 -7.42
CA PRO A 332 -12.40 13.80 -6.32
C PRO A 332 -11.81 15.14 -5.91
N ARG A 333 -11.85 16.16 -6.78
CA ARG A 333 -11.35 17.51 -6.47
C ARG A 333 -12.22 18.24 -5.46
N LYS A 334 -13.50 17.87 -5.36
CA LYS A 334 -14.48 18.48 -4.45
C LYS A 334 -14.54 17.80 -3.09
N ILE A 335 -13.89 16.64 -2.94
CA ILE A 335 -13.85 15.94 -1.66
C ILE A 335 -12.99 16.75 -0.67
N THR A 336 -13.61 17.21 0.41
CA THR A 336 -12.95 17.84 1.57
C THR A 336 -12.91 16.86 2.75
N LEU A 337 -12.23 17.25 3.82
CA LEU A 337 -12.23 16.47 5.06
C LEU A 337 -13.66 16.33 5.62
N GLU A 338 -14.42 17.42 5.62
CA GLU A 338 -15.79 17.47 6.14
C GLU A 338 -16.73 16.58 5.32
N SER A 339 -16.63 16.63 3.98
CA SER A 339 -17.47 15.78 3.12
C SER A 339 -17.11 14.30 3.27
N ALA A 340 -15.83 13.97 3.44
CA ALA A 340 -15.38 12.59 3.64
C ALA A 340 -15.85 12.02 4.99
N GLN A 341 -15.72 12.81 6.05
CA GLN A 341 -16.27 12.47 7.37
C GLN A 341 -17.79 12.26 7.32
N GLN A 342 -18.52 13.14 6.62
CA GLN A 342 -19.96 13.00 6.43
C GLN A 342 -20.30 11.72 5.66
N ALA A 343 -19.61 11.44 4.55
CA ALA A 343 -19.84 10.24 3.74
C ALA A 343 -19.63 8.96 4.55
N LEU A 344 -18.60 8.91 5.41
CA LEU A 344 -18.35 7.78 6.30
C LEU A 344 -19.43 7.64 7.37
N ARG A 345 -19.82 8.73 8.04
CA ARG A 345 -20.90 8.72 9.04
C ARG A 345 -22.22 8.20 8.45
N GLU A 346 -22.61 8.70 7.28
CA GLU A 346 -23.83 8.25 6.61
C GLU A 346 -23.75 6.78 6.19
N SER A 347 -22.58 6.31 5.72
CA SER A 347 -22.38 4.90 5.39
C SER A 347 -22.60 4.00 6.60
N ARG A 348 -22.00 4.36 7.74
CA ARG A 348 -22.15 3.65 9.02
C ARG A 348 -23.59 3.71 9.55
N ALA A 349 -24.27 4.86 9.44
CA ALA A 349 -25.67 5.00 9.84
C ALA A 349 -26.61 4.15 9.00
N ARG A 350 -26.44 4.12 7.67
CA ARG A 350 -27.22 3.25 6.77
C ARG A 350 -27.01 1.77 7.09
N ARG A 351 -25.79 1.38 7.46
CA ARG A 351 -25.49 0.02 7.93
C ARG A 351 -26.26 -0.31 9.21
N ALA A 352 -26.12 0.51 10.26
CA ALA A 352 -26.79 0.30 11.53
C ALA A 352 -28.32 0.18 11.36
N ALA A 353 -28.91 1.03 10.50
CA ALA A 353 -30.34 0.97 10.20
C ALA A 353 -30.77 -0.37 9.56
N ARG A 354 -29.96 -0.93 8.64
CA ARG A 354 -30.23 -2.24 8.01
C ARG A 354 -30.12 -3.39 9.01
N GLU A 355 -29.18 -3.31 9.95
CA GLU A 355 -28.99 -4.32 10.99
C GLU A 355 -30.11 -4.27 12.04
N SER A 356 -30.70 -3.10 12.29
CA SER A 356 -31.82 -2.93 13.22
C SER A 356 -33.21 -3.20 12.64
N ALA A 357 -33.35 -3.38 11.32
CA ALA A 357 -34.64 -3.61 10.68
C ALA A 357 -35.18 -5.03 11.03
N PRO A 358 -36.42 -5.16 11.52
CA PRO A 358 -36.98 -6.46 11.86
C PRO A 358 -37.11 -7.35 10.62
N THR A 359 -36.80 -8.64 10.79
CA THR A 359 -36.80 -9.67 9.74
C THR A 359 -38.22 -10.18 9.47
N ASP A 360 -39.18 -9.28 9.22
CA ASP A 360 -40.55 -9.68 8.84
C ASP A 360 -40.72 -9.51 7.34
N GLU A 361 -40.38 -10.56 6.57
CA GLU A 361 -40.94 -10.88 5.25
C GLU A 361 -40.32 -12.18 4.71
N ALA A 362 -40.58 -13.30 5.38
CA ALA A 362 -40.32 -14.63 4.83
C ALA A 362 -41.23 -15.69 5.49
N ASN A 363 -42.55 -15.48 5.41
CA ASN A 363 -43.54 -16.55 5.59
C ASN A 363 -44.92 -16.10 5.08
N GLU A 364 -45.03 -15.83 3.78
CA GLU A 364 -46.30 -16.01 3.08
C GLU A 364 -46.08 -17.06 1.98
N VAL A 365 -46.25 -18.32 2.38
CA VAL A 365 -46.59 -19.39 1.45
C VAL A 365 -48.09 -19.25 1.19
N PRO A 366 -48.54 -18.91 -0.03
CA PRO A 366 -49.94 -19.02 -0.35
C PRO A 366 -50.29 -20.51 -0.44
N ALA A 367 -51.05 -21.00 0.55
CA ALA A 367 -51.70 -22.29 0.44
C ALA A 367 -52.79 -22.19 -0.63
N SER A 368 -52.51 -22.73 -1.82
CA SER A 368 -53.52 -22.99 -2.84
C SER A 368 -53.05 -24.14 -3.74
N GLY A 369 -53.75 -25.28 -3.67
CA GLY A 369 -53.57 -26.45 -4.53
C GLY A 369 -53.91 -27.74 -3.82
#